data_AF-A0A432UG48-F1
#
_entry.id   AF-A0A432UG48-F1
#
_cell.length_a   1.000
_cell.length_b   1.000
_cell.length_c   1.000
_cell.angle_alpha   90.00
_cell.angle_beta   90.00
_cell.angle_gamma   90.00
#
_symmetry.space_group_name_H-M   'P 1'
#
loop_
_entity.id
_entity.type
_entity.pdbx_description
1 polymer ?
#
loop_
_entity_poly.entity_id
_entity_poly.type
_entity_poly.pdbx_seq_one_letter_code
_entity_poly.pdbx_strand_id
1 'polypeptide(L)'
;MAVREHWSSRLGLILAMAGNAVGLGNFLRFPTQAAENGGGAFMIPYMIAMIVIAIPLMWTEWAIGRYGGSKGHGTTPAIFKLLWRSPISKYIGVLGLFVPFVVLCYYIYIESWTLGYSFYSILGLLPHPDPNRSQSDFNK
;
A
#
# COMPACT_ATOMS: atom_id res chain seq x y z
N MET A 1 -31.55 5.84 -7.97
CA MET A 1 -30.24 5.15 -7.83
C MET A 1 -29.17 6.17 -8.14
N ALA A 2 -28.20 6.39 -7.25
CA ALA A 2 -27.08 7.27 -7.55
C ALA A 2 -26.29 6.70 -8.74
N VAL A 3 -25.94 7.56 -9.70
CA VAL A 3 -25.08 7.18 -10.83
C VAL A 3 -23.70 6.84 -10.27
N ARG A 4 -23.13 5.70 -10.69
CA ARG A 4 -21.80 5.28 -10.23
C ARG A 4 -20.74 6.13 -10.90
N GLU A 5 -19.81 6.65 -10.12
CA GLU A 5 -18.62 7.36 -10.61
C GLU A 5 -17.71 6.40 -11.41
N HIS A 6 -17.15 6.91 -12.51
CA HIS A 6 -16.23 6.18 -13.39
C HIS A 6 -14.99 7.01 -13.65
N TRP A 7 -13.88 6.33 -13.97
CA TRP A 7 -12.64 6.99 -14.36
C TRP A 7 -12.84 7.75 -15.66
N SER A 8 -12.53 9.05 -15.65
CA SER A 8 -12.65 9.93 -16.82
C SER A 8 -11.71 9.52 -17.97
N SER A 9 -10.51 9.02 -17.64
CA SER A 9 -9.53 8.57 -18.64
C SER A 9 -8.77 7.33 -18.20
N ARG A 10 -8.29 6.56 -19.18
CA ARG A 10 -7.42 5.39 -18.95
C ARG A 10 -6.11 5.79 -18.27
N LEU A 11 -5.55 6.94 -18.66
CA LEU A 11 -4.32 7.45 -18.05
C LEU A 11 -4.55 7.81 -16.58
N GLY A 12 -5.66 8.49 -16.27
CA GLY A 12 -6.04 8.81 -14.89
C GLY A 12 -6.22 7.55 -14.03
N LEU A 13 -6.86 6.52 -14.57
CA LEU A 13 -6.95 5.21 -13.91
C LEU A 13 -5.57 4.59 -13.64
N ILE A 14 -4.68 4.57 -14.63
CA ILE A 14 -3.34 3.99 -14.47
C ILE A 14 -2.55 4.74 -13.40
N LEU A 15 -2.57 6.08 -13.43
CA LEU A 15 -1.85 6.90 -12.46
C LEU A 15 -2.42 6.77 -11.05
N ALA A 16 -3.75 6.75 -10.89
CA ALA A 16 -4.38 6.55 -9.59
C ALA A 16 -4.03 5.19 -8.98
N MET A 17 -4.03 4.12 -9.80
CA MET A 17 -3.70 2.77 -9.34
C MET A 17 -2.19 2.60 -9.11
N ALA A 18 -1.35 3.26 -9.91
CA ALA A 18 0.09 3.30 -9.67
C ALA A 18 0.40 4.03 -8.36
N GLY A 19 -0.24 5.17 -8.09
CA GLY A 19 -0.12 5.89 -6.82
C GLY A 19 -0.65 5.10 -5.62
N ASN A 20 -1.69 4.29 -5.79
CA ASN A 20 -2.17 3.37 -4.76
C ASN A 20 -1.13 2.27 -4.41
N ALA A 21 -0.37 1.80 -5.40
CA ALA A 21 0.63 0.76 -5.20
C ALA A 21 2.01 1.30 -4.77
N VAL A 22 2.40 2.48 -5.26
CA VAL A 22 3.69 3.11 -4.96
C VAL A 22 3.56 4.02 -3.74
N GLY A 23 4.15 3.61 -2.63
CA GLY A 23 4.11 4.38 -1.38
C GLY A 23 5.30 4.10 -0.47
N LEU A 24 5.12 4.34 0.84
CA LEU A 24 6.16 4.17 1.86
C LEU A 24 6.74 2.74 1.90
N GLY A 25 5.95 1.75 1.50
CA GLY A 25 6.42 0.37 1.36
C GLY A 25 7.62 0.25 0.41
N ASN A 26 7.62 0.98 -0.71
CA ASN A 26 8.68 0.91 -1.71
C ASN A 26 9.96 1.63 -1.26
N PHE A 27 9.82 2.71 -0.50
CA PHE A 27 10.96 3.55 -0.09
C PHE A 27 11.55 3.17 1.27
N LEU A 28 10.74 2.68 2.21
CA LEU A 28 11.17 2.37 3.57
C LEU A 28 11.24 0.86 3.82
N ARG A 29 10.17 0.13 3.48
CA ARG A 29 10.08 -1.30 3.81
C ARG A 29 10.93 -2.16 2.89
N PHE A 30 10.87 -1.94 1.57
CA PHE A 30 11.61 -2.76 0.61
C PHE A 30 13.13 -2.71 0.81
N PRO A 31 13.79 -1.54 0.96
CA PRO A 31 15.23 -1.50 1.19
C PRO A 31 15.64 -2.18 2.50
N THR A 32 14.86 -1.99 3.57
CA THR A 32 15.10 -2.62 4.87
C THR A 32 15.03 -4.15 4.75
N GLN A 33 13.96 -4.67 4.15
CA GLN A 33 13.80 -6.12 3.95
C GLN A 33 14.87 -6.69 3.02
N ALA A 34 15.25 -5.98 1.96
CA ALA A 34 16.33 -6.42 1.09
C ALA A 34 17.66 -6.48 1.85
N ALA A 35 18.01 -5.43 2.60
CA ALA A 35 19.25 -5.38 3.38
C ALA A 35 19.32 -6.49 4.44
N GLU A 36 18.25 -6.69 5.20
CA GLU A 36 18.18 -7.70 6.27
C GLU A 36 18.21 -9.15 5.75
N ASN A 37 17.72 -9.39 4.53
CA ASN A 37 17.61 -10.74 3.95
C ASN A 37 18.70 -11.04 2.91
N GLY A 38 19.89 -10.48 3.07
CA GLY A 38 21.05 -10.81 2.22
C GLY A 38 21.13 -10.04 0.90
N GLY A 39 20.51 -8.86 0.83
CA GLY A 39 20.62 -7.90 -0.27
C GLY A 39 20.19 -8.48 -1.61
N GLY A 40 21.16 -8.78 -2.47
CA GLY A 40 20.92 -9.37 -3.79
C GLY A 40 20.28 -10.76 -3.73
N ALA A 41 20.55 -11.55 -2.68
CA ALA A 41 19.96 -12.89 -2.52
C ALA A 41 18.44 -12.82 -2.34
N PHE A 42 17.93 -11.79 -1.66
CA PHE A 42 16.50 -11.55 -1.46
C PHE A 42 15.74 -11.30 -2.78
N MET A 43 16.43 -10.83 -3.83
CA MET A 43 15.79 -10.54 -5.12
C MET A 43 15.24 -11.79 -5.81
N ILE A 44 15.86 -12.96 -5.61
CA ILE A 44 15.41 -14.21 -6.24
C ILE A 44 14.00 -14.61 -5.74
N PRO A 45 13.77 -14.83 -4.43
CA PRO A 45 12.44 -15.14 -3.94
C PRO A 45 11.46 -13.97 -4.14
N TYR A 46 11.92 -12.72 -4.10
CA TYR A 46 11.09 -11.55 -4.39
C TYR A 46 10.49 -11.59 -5.81
N MET A 47 11.32 -11.87 -6.83
CA MET A 47 10.87 -11.96 -8.23
C MET A 47 9.93 -13.14 -8.45
N ILE A 48 10.22 -14.29 -7.83
CA ILE A 48 9.34 -15.47 -7.89
C ILE A 48 7.96 -15.14 -7.29
N ALA A 49 7.94 -14.56 -6.09
CA ALA A 49 6.69 -14.15 -5.43
C ALA A 49 5.93 -13.09 -6.24
N MET A 50 6.65 -12.16 -6.89
CA MET A 50 6.02 -11.15 -7.75
C MET A 50 5.27 -11.80 -8.92
N ILE A 51 5.88 -12.77 -9.59
CA ILE A 51 5.28 -13.44 -10.77
C ILE A 51 4.18 -14.41 -10.35
N VAL A 52 4.39 -15.20 -9.30
CA VAL A 52 3.48 -16.30 -8.93
C VAL A 52 2.34 -15.84 -8.03
N ILE A 53 2.55 -14.79 -7.22
CA ILE A 53 1.57 -14.33 -6.23
C ILE A 53 1.05 -12.95 -6.61
N ALA A 54 1.93 -11.95 -6.73
CA ALA A 54 1.49 -10.56 -6.84
C ALA A 54 0.72 -10.28 -8.15
N ILE A 55 1.24 -10.70 -9.31
CA ILE A 55 0.58 -10.47 -10.61
C ILE A 55 -0.78 -11.19 -10.69
N PRO A 56 -0.90 -12.51 -10.39
CA PRO A 56 -2.18 -13.19 -10.43
C PRO A 56 -3.19 -12.61 -9.46
N LEU A 57 -2.78 -12.32 -8.22
CA LEU A 57 -3.66 -11.74 -7.21
C LEU A 57 -4.17 -10.35 -7.64
N MET A 58 -3.31 -9.50 -8.19
CA MET A 58 -3.69 -8.20 -8.73
C MET A 58 -4.74 -8.33 -9.84
N TRP A 59 -4.57 -9.25 -10.78
CA TRP A 59 -5.57 -9.49 -11.84
C TRP A 59 -6.90 -9.99 -11.27
N THR A 60 -6.86 -10.89 -10.28
CA THR A 60 -8.05 -11.38 -9.59
C THR A 60 -8.79 -10.24 -8.88
N GLU A 61 -8.10 -9.40 -8.11
CA GLU A 61 -8.70 -8.26 -7.42
C GLU A 61 -9.32 -7.26 -8.40
N TRP A 62 -8.62 -6.94 -9.50
CA TRP A 62 -9.16 -6.09 -10.56
C TRP A 62 -10.39 -6.67 -11.24
N ALA A 63 -10.42 -7.98 -11.48
CA ALA A 63 -11.58 -8.65 -12.06
C ALA A 63 -12.78 -8.62 -11.10
N ILE A 64 -12.56 -8.93 -9.82
CA ILE A 64 -13.57 -8.91 -8.75
C ILE A 64 -14.15 -7.51 -8.56
N GLY A 65 -13.28 -6.49 -8.46
CA GLY A 65 -13.70 -5.10 -8.28
C GLY A 65 -14.49 -4.56 -9.47
N ARG A 66 -14.09 -4.90 -10.70
CA ARG A 66 -14.82 -4.51 -11.92
C ARG A 66 -16.17 -5.21 -12.03
N TYR A 67 -16.22 -6.51 -11.72
CA TYR A 67 -17.46 -7.30 -11.68
C TYR A 67 -18.44 -6.73 -10.66
N GLY A 68 -17.99 -6.54 -9.41
CA GLY A 68 -18.78 -5.91 -8.36
C GLY A 68 -19.27 -4.53 -8.75
N GLY A 69 -18.38 -3.76 -9.37
CA GLY A 69 -18.66 -2.44 -9.85
C GLY A 69 -19.76 -2.36 -10.91
N SER A 70 -19.78 -3.30 -11.85
CA SER A 70 -20.86 -3.43 -12.85
C SER A 70 -22.23 -3.71 -12.23
N LYS A 71 -22.26 -4.21 -10.99
CA LYS A 71 -23.46 -4.48 -10.19
C LYS A 71 -23.74 -3.41 -9.13
N GLY A 72 -23.02 -2.29 -9.16
CA GLY A 72 -23.22 -1.16 -8.23
C GLY A 72 -22.55 -1.33 -6.87
N HIS A 73 -21.61 -2.27 -6.70
CA HIS A 73 -20.95 -2.55 -5.43
C HIS A 73 -19.43 -2.31 -5.52
N GLY A 74 -18.86 -1.60 -4.54
CA GLY A 74 -17.42 -1.29 -4.50
C GLY A 74 -16.62 -2.03 -3.43
N THR A 75 -17.27 -2.76 -2.52
CA THR A 75 -16.64 -3.32 -1.33
C THR A 75 -16.84 -4.83 -1.20
N THR A 76 -15.89 -5.50 -0.57
CA THR A 76 -15.83 -6.96 -0.43
C THR A 76 -17.06 -7.61 0.22
N PRO A 77 -17.74 -7.06 1.25
CA PRO A 77 -18.95 -7.71 1.81
C PRO A 77 -20.08 -7.86 0.79
N ALA A 78 -20.25 -6.84 -0.05
CA ALA A 78 -21.27 -6.84 -1.08
C ALA A 78 -20.85 -7.69 -2.28
N ILE A 79 -19.59 -7.57 -2.71
CA ILE A 79 -19.08 -8.32 -3.86
C ILE A 79 -19.01 -9.83 -3.55
N PHE A 80 -18.59 -10.22 -2.35
CA PHE A 80 -18.53 -11.62 -1.96
C PHE A 80 -19.92 -12.25 -1.85
N LYS A 81 -20.95 -11.48 -1.47
CA LYS A 81 -22.35 -11.92 -1.55
C LYS A 81 -22.77 -12.25 -2.98
N LEU A 82 -22.26 -11.53 -3.98
CA LEU A 82 -22.56 -11.78 -5.40
C LEU A 82 -21.83 -13.02 -5.92
N LEU A 83 -20.56 -13.19 -5.54
CA LEU A 83 -19.71 -14.29 -5.98
C LEU A 83 -20.07 -15.61 -5.27
N TRP A 84 -20.38 -15.55 -3.99
CA TRP A 84 -20.68 -16.70 -3.15
C TRP A 84 -21.99 -16.49 -2.40
N ARG A 85 -23.02 -17.24 -2.81
CA ARG A 85 -24.38 -17.20 -2.25
C ARG A 85 -24.49 -17.94 -0.91
N SER A 86 -23.64 -17.58 0.05
CA SER A 86 -23.68 -18.05 1.43
C SER A 86 -23.79 -16.86 2.39
N PRO A 87 -24.52 -16.95 3.52
CA PRO A 87 -24.53 -15.88 4.52
C PRO A 87 -23.13 -15.57 5.08
N ILE A 88 -22.23 -16.56 5.09
CA ILE A 88 -20.85 -16.44 5.59
C ILE A 88 -20.01 -15.48 4.72
N SER A 89 -20.30 -15.38 3.42
CA SER A 89 -19.47 -14.61 2.47
C SER A 89 -19.42 -13.12 2.81
N LYS A 90 -20.50 -12.57 3.38
CA LYS A 90 -20.54 -11.17 3.85
C LYS A 90 -19.58 -10.94 5.00
N TYR A 91 -19.55 -11.85 5.99
CA TYR A 91 -18.71 -11.73 7.17
C TYR A 91 -17.24 -11.84 6.83
N ILE A 92 -16.86 -12.76 5.94
CA ILE A 92 -15.50 -12.84 5.40
C ILE A 92 -15.16 -11.54 4.64
N GLY A 93 -16.11 -11.02 3.86
CA GLY A 93 -15.94 -9.76 3.14
C GLY A 93 -15.68 -8.56 4.05
N VAL A 94 -16.09 -8.57 5.32
CA VAL A 94 -15.77 -7.49 6.28
C VAL A 94 -14.27 -7.33 6.49
N LEU A 95 -13.48 -8.41 6.34
CA LEU A 95 -12.02 -8.33 6.44
C LEU A 95 -11.43 -7.37 5.41
N GLY A 96 -12.02 -7.27 4.20
CA GLY A 96 -11.58 -6.32 3.19
C GLY A 96 -11.93 -4.85 3.49
N LEU A 97 -12.65 -4.55 4.57
CA LEU A 97 -12.78 -3.20 5.13
C LEU A 97 -11.92 -3.04 6.38
N PHE A 98 -11.91 -4.05 7.24
CA PHE A 98 -11.20 -4.00 8.52
C PHE A 98 -9.69 -3.89 8.34
N VAL A 99 -9.09 -4.72 7.48
CA VAL A 99 -7.65 -4.71 7.22
C VAL A 99 -7.17 -3.34 6.70
N PRO A 100 -7.73 -2.76 5.62
CA PRO A 100 -7.27 -1.45 5.17
C PRO A 100 -7.54 -0.35 6.18
N PHE A 101 -8.60 -0.43 6.99
CA PHE A 101 -8.85 0.52 8.07
C PHE A 101 -7.74 0.50 9.13
N VAL A 102 -7.35 -0.68 9.62
CA VAL A 102 -6.25 -0.81 10.59
C VAL A 102 -4.93 -0.33 10.00
N VAL A 103 -4.67 -0.66 8.73
CA VAL A 103 -3.48 -0.19 8.01
C VAL A 103 -3.47 1.33 7.91
N LEU A 104 -4.61 1.95 7.58
CA LEU A 104 -4.75 3.38 7.45
C LEU A 104 -4.39 4.12 8.74
N CYS A 105 -4.77 3.60 9.91
CA CYS A 105 -4.51 4.26 11.21
C CYS A 105 -3.02 4.50 11.46
N TYR A 106 -2.16 3.51 11.26
CA TYR A 106 -0.72 3.70 11.46
C TYR A 106 -0.04 4.31 10.22
N TYR A 107 -0.57 4.07 9.02
CA TYR A 107 0.04 4.55 7.78
C TYR A 107 -0.02 6.08 7.70
N ILE A 108 -1.16 6.69 8.03
CA ILE A 108 -1.31 8.16 8.09
C ILE A 108 -0.37 8.77 9.13
N TYR A 109 -0.17 8.08 10.26
CA TYR A 109 0.73 8.59 11.30
C TYR A 109 2.18 8.66 10.81
N ILE A 110 2.68 7.61 10.11
CA ILE A 110 4.02 7.63 9.52
C ILE A 110 4.10 8.66 8.38
N GLU A 111 3.05 8.79 7.57
CA GLU A 111 2.96 9.81 6.52
C GLU A 111 3.09 11.23 7.11
N SER A 112 2.49 11.49 8.28
CA SER A 112 2.61 12.77 8.97
C SER A 112 4.06 13.12 9.36
N TRP A 113 4.89 12.13 9.68
CA TRP A 113 6.32 12.35 9.92
C TRP A 113 7.02 12.82 8.65
N THR A 114 6.76 12.16 7.52
CA THR A 114 7.38 12.55 6.24
C THR A 114 6.99 13.96 5.83
N LEU A 115 5.74 14.36 6.10
CA LEU A 115 5.29 15.73 5.90
C LEU A 115 6.01 16.72 6.83
N GLY A 116 6.12 16.39 8.12
CA GLY A 116 6.85 17.20 9.11
C GLY A 116 8.32 17.40 8.74
N TYR A 117 9.03 16.31 8.39
CA TYR A 117 10.42 16.38 7.93
C TYR A 117 10.58 17.17 6.63
N SER A 118 9.60 17.09 5.72
CA SER A 118 9.60 17.91 4.50
C SER A 118 9.55 19.41 4.84
N PHE A 119 8.68 19.81 5.78
CA PHE A 119 8.63 21.20 6.26
C PHE A 119 9.91 21.62 6.97
N TYR A 120 10.45 20.81 7.89
CA TYR A 120 11.70 21.12 8.57
C TYR A 120 12.88 21.26 7.59
N SER A 121 12.92 20.43 6.56
CA SER A 121 13.94 20.50 5.50
C SER A 121 13.83 21.78 4.68
N ILE A 122 12.62 22.13 4.23
CA ILE A 122 12.36 23.36 3.45
C ILE A 122 12.67 24.62 4.26
N LEU A 123 12.36 24.60 5.57
CA LEU A 123 12.59 25.73 6.48
C LEU A 123 14.02 25.80 7.05
N GLY A 124 14.88 24.81 6.76
CA GLY A 124 16.25 24.77 7.28
C GLY A 124 16.34 24.52 8.79
N LEU A 125 15.32 23.90 9.39
CA LEU A 125 15.22 23.64 10.83
C LEU A 125 15.75 22.26 11.23
N LEU A 126 16.47 21.59 10.33
CA LEU A 126 17.05 20.28 10.59
C LEU A 126 18.26 20.40 11.54
N PRO A 127 18.50 19.41 12.41
CA PRO A 127 19.69 19.39 13.26
C PRO A 127 20.98 19.46 12.42
N HIS A 128 21.90 20.32 12.82
CA HIS A 128 23.25 20.35 12.25
C HIS A 128 24.12 19.31 12.95
N PRO A 129 24.84 18.45 12.20
CA PRO A 129 25.84 17.57 12.77
C PRO A 129 26.89 18.41 13.51
N ASP A 130 27.17 18.07 14.77
CA ASP A 130 28.28 18.69 15.51
C ASP A 130 29.60 18.19 14.89
N PRO A 131 30.42 19.08 14.31
CA PRO A 131 31.66 18.69 13.64
C PRO A 131 32.71 18.09 14.59
N ASN A 132 32.55 18.24 15.91
CA ASN A 132 33.47 17.71 16.91
C ASN A 132 33.03 16.37 17.52
N ARG A 133 31.87 15.83 17.12
CA ARG A 133 31.34 14.57 17.67
C ARG A 133 32.05 13.39 17.01
N SER A 134 32.73 12.58 17.80
CA SER A 134 33.54 11.46 17.32
C SER A 134 32.67 10.24 16.98
N GLN A 135 33.11 9.40 16.02
CA GLN A 135 32.40 8.17 15.64
C GLN A 135 32.21 7.19 16.80
N SER A 136 33.06 7.24 17.83
CA SER A 136 32.93 6.43 19.05
C SER A 136 31.72 6.79 19.93
N ASP A 137 31.10 7.96 19.71
CA ASP A 137 29.91 8.39 20.45
C ASP A 137 28.60 7.85 19.87
N PHE A 138 28.63 7.24 18.67
CA PHE A 138 27.44 6.65 18.01
C PHE A 138 27.18 5.18 18.42
N ASN A 139 28.18 4.49 18.95
CA ASN A 139 28.10 3.05 19.29
C ASN A 139 27.85 2.79 20.80
N LYS A 140 27.46 3.81 21.58
CA LYS A 140 27.02 3.68 22.98
C LYS A 140 25.51 3.86 23.05
#